data_AF-A0A969LDV9-F1
#
_entry.id   AF-A0A969LDV9-F1
#
_cell.length_a   1.000
_cell.length_b   1.000
_cell.length_c   1.000
_cell.angle_alpha   90.00
_cell.angle_beta   90.00
_cell.angle_gamma   90.00
#
_symmetry.space_group_name_H-M   'P 1'
#
loop_
_entity.id
_entity.type
_entity.pdbx_description
1 polymer ?
#
loop_
_entity_poly.entity_id
_entity_poly.type
_entity_poly.pdbx_seq_one_letter_code
_entity_poly.pdbx_strand_id
1 'polypeptide(L)'
;MLARLGGDEFTVLLSNLQSVDEAIEVAKRIMKNLVPPFFLEGHELSATASIGIAYGMNSFSSAQDVLRAADTAMYYAKELGKNQYSVFDLDMHTRAVGRLHLIADLPRAIERGELELRYQPIVASRNRLD
;
A
#
# COMPACT_ATOMS: atom_id res chain seq x y z
N MET A 1 -18.56 11.79 1.11
CA MET A 1 -19.46 10.71 0.62
C MET A 1 -18.79 9.36 0.84
N LEU A 2 -19.57 8.30 1.06
CA LEU A 2 -19.09 6.92 1.15
C LEU A 2 -19.77 6.11 0.05
N ALA A 3 -19.00 5.28 -0.65
CA ALA A 3 -19.49 4.35 -1.65
C ALA A 3 -18.83 2.97 -1.47
N ARG A 4 -19.52 1.91 -1.88
CA ARG A 4 -18.96 0.56 -2.01
C ARG A 4 -18.79 0.29 -3.50
N LEU A 5 -17.56 0.04 -3.94
CA LEU A 5 -17.27 -0.20 -5.36
C LEU A 5 -17.50 -1.65 -5.77
N GLY A 6 -17.30 -2.58 -4.83
CA GLY A 6 -17.51 -4.01 -5.04
C GLY A 6 -16.84 -4.80 -3.91
N GLY A 7 -17.23 -6.07 -3.72
CA GLY A 7 -16.58 -6.94 -2.72
C GLY A 7 -16.47 -6.30 -1.33
N ASP A 8 -15.25 -6.24 -0.81
CA ASP A 8 -14.83 -5.60 0.44
C ASP A 8 -14.26 -4.18 0.25
N GLU A 9 -14.43 -3.59 -0.94
CA GLU A 9 -13.84 -2.30 -1.31
C GLU A 9 -14.80 -1.12 -1.12
N PHE A 10 -14.31 -0.12 -0.38
CA PHE A 10 -15.03 1.11 -0.07
C PHE A 10 -14.22 2.33 -0.51
N THR A 11 -14.93 3.37 -0.94
CA THR A 11 -14.34 4.66 -1.33
C THR A 11 -14.96 5.79 -0.51
N VAL A 12 -14.09 6.64 0.03
CA VAL A 12 -14.48 7.83 0.79
C VAL A 12 -14.03 9.06 0.02
N LEU A 13 -14.98 9.90 -0.35
CA LEU A 13 -14.71 11.23 -0.90
C LEU A 13 -14.81 12.26 0.22
N LEU A 14 -13.69 12.94 0.49
CA LEU A 14 -13.60 14.08 1.38
C LEU A 14 -13.51 15.36 0.55
N SER A 15 -14.29 16.37 0.91
CA SER A 15 -14.35 17.66 0.21
C SER A 15 -13.91 18.77 1.16
N ASN A 16 -13.39 19.86 0.61
CA ASN A 16 -13.00 21.07 1.34
C ASN A 16 -11.90 20.86 2.42
N LEU A 17 -11.00 19.90 2.19
CA LEU A 17 -9.82 19.70 3.02
C LEU A 17 -8.81 20.85 2.82
N GLN A 18 -8.20 21.34 3.90
CA GLN A 18 -7.12 22.34 3.81
C GLN A 18 -5.75 21.69 3.63
N SER A 19 -5.59 20.45 4.09
CA SER A 19 -4.34 19.68 3.99
C SER A 19 -4.59 18.18 3.80
N VAL A 20 -3.52 17.48 3.41
CA VAL A 20 -3.51 16.02 3.36
C VAL A 20 -3.61 15.40 4.76
N ASP A 21 -3.17 16.12 5.80
CA ASP A 21 -3.21 15.64 7.19
C ASP A 21 -4.65 15.40 7.67
N GLU A 22 -5.60 16.22 7.24
CA GLU A 22 -7.03 15.99 7.53
C GLU A 22 -7.54 14.67 6.92
N ALA A 23 -7.09 14.32 5.70
CA ALA A 23 -7.43 13.03 5.11
C ALA A 23 -6.77 11.86 5.87
N ILE A 24 -5.53 12.05 6.32
CA ILE A 24 -4.81 11.07 7.14
C ILE A 24 -5.52 10.85 8.48
N GLU A 25 -6.00 11.91 9.14
CA GLU A 25 -6.77 11.80 10.37
C GLU A 25 -8.06 10.99 10.19
N VAL A 26 -8.78 11.24 9.09
CA VAL A 26 -9.99 10.45 8.75
C VAL A 26 -9.62 8.99 8.52
N ALA A 27 -8.55 8.69 7.78
CA ALA A 27 -8.09 7.32 7.55
C ALA A 27 -7.74 6.61 8.86
N LYS A 28 -6.96 7.27 9.74
CA LYS A 28 -6.63 6.76 11.08
C LYS A 28 -7.88 6.51 11.92
N ARG A 29 -8.87 7.40 11.84
CA ARG A 29 -10.15 7.24 12.55
C ARG A 29 -10.90 6.02 12.05
N ILE A 30 -11.00 5.82 10.73
CA ILE A 30 -11.65 4.64 10.14
C ILE A 30 -10.97 3.36 10.64
N MET A 31 -9.64 3.28 10.50
CA MET A 31 -8.88 2.11 10.91
C MET A 31 -9.05 1.82 12.41
N LYS A 32 -8.94 2.85 13.28
CA LYS A 32 -9.13 2.69 14.73
C LYS A 32 -10.51 2.14 15.09
N ASN A 33 -11.56 2.50 14.35
CA ASN A 33 -12.92 2.00 14.60
C ASN A 33 -13.15 0.59 14.05
N LEU A 34 -12.29 0.09 13.15
CA LEU A 34 -12.37 -1.29 12.64
C LEU A 34 -11.55 -2.29 13.47
N VAL A 35 -10.58 -1.81 14.27
CA VAL A 35 -9.74 -2.67 15.13
C VAL A 35 -10.54 -3.51 16.14
N PRO A 36 -11.56 -2.98 16.85
CA PRO A 36 -12.32 -3.79 17.79
C PRO A 36 -13.03 -4.94 17.09
N PRO A 37 -13.01 -6.16 17.65
CA PRO A 37 -13.76 -7.27 17.10
C PRO A 37 -15.26 -6.99 17.16
N PHE A 38 -16.00 -7.56 16.21
CA PHE A 38 -17.45 -7.49 16.15
C PHE A 38 -18.05 -8.89 16.20
N PHE A 39 -19.24 -9.00 16.81
CA PHE A 39 -19.97 -10.25 16.92
C PHE A 39 -20.95 -10.40 15.75
N LEU A 40 -20.83 -11.52 15.03
CA LEU A 40 -21.76 -11.91 13.97
C LEU A 40 -22.19 -13.35 14.23
N GLU A 41 -23.50 -13.59 14.39
CA GLU A 41 -24.06 -14.94 14.63
C GLU A 41 -23.41 -15.69 15.81
N GLY A 42 -22.98 -14.96 16.85
CA GLY A 42 -22.31 -15.55 18.01
C GLY A 42 -20.81 -15.82 17.82
N HIS A 43 -20.26 -15.51 16.65
CA HIS A 43 -18.82 -15.58 16.37
C HIS A 43 -18.16 -14.20 16.51
N GLU A 44 -17.01 -14.17 17.16
CA GLU A 44 -16.16 -12.99 17.24
C GLU A 44 -15.30 -12.90 15.97
N LEU A 45 -15.43 -11.81 15.23
CA LEU A 45 -14.71 -11.56 13.99
C LEU A 45 -13.89 -10.27 14.09
N SER A 46 -12.70 -10.29 13.50
CA SER A 46 -11.82 -9.12 13.42
C SER A 46 -11.62 -8.73 11.96
N ALA A 47 -11.81 -7.45 11.65
CA ALA A 47 -11.51 -6.88 10.35
C ALA A 47 -10.46 -5.79 10.48
N THR A 48 -9.69 -5.57 9.42
CA THR A 48 -8.76 -4.44 9.32
C THR A 48 -8.92 -3.82 7.95
N ALA A 49 -8.54 -2.55 7.80
CA ALA A 49 -8.55 -1.87 6.52
C ALA A 49 -7.14 -1.46 6.11
N SER A 50 -6.82 -1.62 4.83
CA SER A 50 -5.70 -0.94 4.20
C SER A 50 -6.26 0.22 3.38
N ILE A 51 -5.78 1.44 3.58
CA ILE A 51 -6.36 2.65 2.99
C ILE A 51 -5.35 3.36 2.09
N GLY A 52 -5.72 3.62 0.84
CA GLY A 52 -4.98 4.49 -0.06
C GLY A 52 -5.59 5.88 -0.14
N ILE A 53 -4.76 6.92 -0.04
CA ILE A 53 -5.19 8.32 -0.03
C ILE A 53 -4.62 9.02 -1.28
N ALA A 54 -5.48 9.54 -2.14
CA ALA A 54 -5.10 10.47 -3.20
C ALA A 54 -5.51 11.89 -2.80
N TYR A 55 -4.55 12.81 -2.79
CA TYR A 55 -4.75 14.22 -2.41
C TYR A 55 -4.09 15.15 -3.44
N GLY A 56 -4.66 16.34 -3.64
CA GLY A 56 -4.13 17.33 -4.59
C GLY A 56 -4.75 17.21 -5.98
N MET A 57 -5.91 17.84 -6.18
CA MET A 57 -6.69 17.75 -7.42
C MET A 57 -5.97 18.33 -8.65
N ASN A 58 -5.02 19.26 -8.48
CA ASN A 58 -4.31 19.89 -9.59
C ASN A 58 -3.35 18.93 -10.33
N SER A 59 -3.06 17.76 -9.75
CA SER A 59 -2.20 16.74 -10.35
C SER A 59 -2.98 15.70 -11.16
N PHE A 60 -4.32 15.75 -11.17
CA PHE A 60 -5.16 14.72 -11.80
C PHE A 60 -6.04 15.32 -12.89
N SER A 61 -6.08 14.66 -14.05
CA SER A 61 -6.84 15.11 -15.22
C SER A 61 -8.28 14.57 -15.25
N SER A 62 -8.60 13.56 -14.44
CA SER A 62 -9.92 12.93 -14.38
C SER A 62 -10.20 12.25 -13.03
N ALA A 63 -11.49 11.98 -12.76
CA ALA A 63 -11.89 11.15 -11.63
C ALA A 63 -11.29 9.73 -11.67
N GLN A 64 -11.11 9.17 -12.87
CA GLN A 64 -10.46 7.86 -13.05
C GLN A 64 -8.99 7.90 -12.59
N ASP A 65 -8.27 9.01 -12.84
CA ASP A 65 -6.88 9.15 -12.40
C ASP A 65 -6.77 9.21 -10.87
N VAL A 66 -7.70 9.92 -10.21
CA VAL A 66 -7.77 9.99 -8.74
C VAL A 66 -8.02 8.59 -8.16
N LEU A 67 -8.97 7.84 -8.72
CA LEU A 67 -9.28 6.49 -8.27
C LEU A 67 -8.08 5.55 -8.45
N ARG A 68 -7.39 5.61 -9.61
CA ARG A 68 -6.18 4.81 -9.86
C ARG A 68 -5.04 5.16 -8.90
N ALA A 69 -4.88 6.44 -8.58
CA ALA A 69 -3.87 6.89 -7.61
C ALA A 69 -4.18 6.38 -6.20
N ALA A 70 -5.44 6.49 -5.76
CA ALA A 70 -5.88 5.97 -4.47
C ALA A 70 -5.72 4.45 -4.39
N ASP A 71 -6.07 3.73 -5.46
CA ASP A 71 -5.89 2.27 -5.56
C ASP A 71 -4.41 1.86 -5.50
N THR A 72 -3.54 2.57 -6.23
CA THR A 72 -2.08 2.35 -6.18
C THR A 72 -1.55 2.53 -4.75
N ALA A 73 -1.97 3.59 -4.06
CA ALA A 73 -1.57 3.82 -2.68
C ALA A 73 -2.12 2.76 -1.72
N MET A 74 -3.35 2.29 -1.93
CA MET A 74 -3.96 1.22 -1.14
C MET A 74 -3.18 -0.08 -1.31
N TYR A 75 -2.81 -0.42 -2.55
CA TYR A 75 -2.02 -1.61 -2.83
C TYR A 75 -0.66 -1.55 -2.13
N TYR A 76 0.02 -0.40 -2.21
CA TYR A 76 1.27 -0.20 -1.47
C TYR A 76 1.09 -0.32 0.04
N ALA A 77 -0.01 0.22 0.59
CA ALA A 77 -0.35 0.03 2.00
C ALA A 77 -0.51 -1.46 2.36
N LYS A 78 -1.16 -2.27 1.50
CA LYS A 78 -1.28 -3.73 1.69
C LYS A 78 0.09 -4.43 1.70
N GLU A 79 1.03 -3.99 0.86
CA GLU A 79 2.39 -4.54 0.82
C GLU A 79 3.23 -4.21 2.06
N LEU A 80 3.03 -3.02 2.66
CA LEU A 80 3.66 -2.63 3.91
C LEU A 80 3.06 -3.32 5.15
N GLY A 81 1.95 -4.04 4.98
CA GLY A 81 1.25 -4.78 6.02
C GLY A 81 -0.25 -4.47 6.09
N LYS A 82 -1.03 -5.37 6.70
CA LYS A 82 -2.44 -5.12 6.98
C LYS A 82 -2.59 -4.00 8.01
N ASN A 83 -3.74 -3.33 8.02
CA ASN A 83 -4.04 -2.23 8.96
C ASN A 83 -3.08 -1.04 8.84
N GLN A 84 -2.81 -0.58 7.62
CA GLN A 84 -1.96 0.58 7.31
C GLN A 84 -2.64 1.51 6.31
N TYR A 85 -2.19 2.76 6.24
CA TYR A 85 -2.57 3.69 5.18
C TYR A 85 -1.33 4.12 4.38
N SER A 86 -1.55 4.56 3.15
CA SER A 86 -0.52 5.22 2.36
C SER A 86 -1.10 6.39 1.59
N VAL A 87 -0.31 7.45 1.46
CA VAL A 87 -0.64 8.63 0.66
C VAL A 87 0.06 8.49 -0.67
N PHE A 88 -0.69 8.60 -1.76
CA PHE A 88 -0.13 8.57 -3.09
C PHE A 88 0.89 9.70 -3.27
N ASP A 89 2.09 9.32 -3.70
CA ASP A 89 3.13 10.21 -4.22
C ASP A 89 3.56 9.69 -5.61
N LEU A 90 4.00 10.58 -6.49
CA LEU A 90 4.43 10.26 -7.85
C LEU A 90 5.58 9.22 -7.86
N ASP A 91 6.43 9.26 -6.83
CA ASP A 91 7.48 8.27 -6.60
C ASP A 91 6.92 6.87 -6.29
N MET A 92 5.77 6.77 -5.62
CA MET A 92 5.11 5.50 -5.37
C MET A 92 4.54 4.89 -6.66
N HIS A 93 4.00 5.71 -7.56
CA HIS A 93 3.56 5.24 -8.87
C HIS A 93 4.71 4.64 -9.66
N THR A 94 5.85 5.34 -9.70
CA THR A 94 7.06 4.89 -10.38
C THR A 94 7.59 3.57 -9.81
N ARG A 95 7.61 3.43 -8.48
CA ARG A 95 8.02 2.18 -7.81
C ARG A 95 7.05 1.02 -8.05
N ALA A 96 5.73 1.27 -8.03
CA ALA A 96 4.71 0.26 -8.29
C ALA A 96 4.81 -0.26 -9.74
N VAL A 97 4.93 0.65 -10.72
CA VAL A 97 5.14 0.29 -12.13
C VAL A 97 6.45 -0.49 -12.31
N GLY A 98 7.54 -0.05 -11.68
CA GLY A 98 8.82 -0.77 -11.72
C GLY A 98 8.72 -2.19 -11.14
N ARG A 99 7.98 -2.38 -10.05
CA ARG A 99 7.76 -3.70 -9.44
C ARG A 99 6.92 -4.62 -10.32
N LEU A 100 5.89 -4.09 -10.98
CA LEU A 100 5.07 -4.86 -11.92
C LEU A 100 5.91 -5.34 -13.12
N HIS A 101 6.77 -4.47 -13.67
CA HIS A 101 7.72 -4.87 -14.71
C HIS A 101 8.68 -5.95 -14.22
N LEU A 102 9.29 -5.79 -13.04
CA LEU A 102 10.20 -6.79 -12.48
C LEU A 102 9.52 -8.17 -12.32
N ILE A 103 8.27 -8.21 -11.84
CA ILE A 103 7.51 -9.45 -11.71
C ILE A 103 7.19 -10.05 -13.08
N ALA A 104 6.85 -9.23 -14.07
CA ALA A 104 6.58 -9.68 -15.44
C ALA A 104 7.86 -10.15 -16.17
N ASP A 105 9.02 -9.65 -15.77
CA ASP A 105 10.31 -9.99 -16.37
C ASP A 105 10.96 -11.23 -15.72
N LEU A 106 10.73 -11.47 -14.42
CA LEU A 106 11.39 -12.54 -13.67
C LEU A 106 11.18 -13.96 -14.26
N PRO A 107 9.98 -14.37 -14.72
CA PRO A 107 9.81 -15.68 -15.37
C PRO A 107 10.65 -15.81 -16.65
N ARG A 108 10.73 -14.74 -17.44
CA ARG A 108 11.54 -14.70 -18.66
C ARG A 108 13.03 -14.72 -18.35
N ALA A 109 13.46 -14.04 -17.29
CA ALA A 109 14.84 -14.06 -16.83
C ALA A 109 15.29 -15.46 -16.39
N ILE A 110 14.38 -16.25 -15.79
CA ILE A 110 14.63 -17.66 -15.46
C ILE A 110 14.76 -18.50 -16.73
N GLU A 111 13.80 -18.39 -17.66
CA GLU A 111 13.82 -19.14 -18.93
C GLU A 111 15.07 -18.84 -19.78
N ARG A 112 15.55 -17.59 -19.73
CA ARG A 112 16.71 -17.12 -20.51
C ARG A 112 18.05 -17.30 -19.79
N GLY A 113 18.05 -17.80 -18.57
CA GLY A 113 19.28 -17.98 -17.78
C GLY A 113 19.97 -16.66 -17.43
N GLU A 114 19.21 -15.58 -17.24
CA GLU A 114 19.71 -14.24 -16.93
C GLU A 114 20.03 -14.04 -15.43
N LEU A 115 19.84 -15.07 -14.59
CA LEU A 115 20.16 -15.06 -13.16
C LEU A 115 21.53 -15.71 -12.91
N GLU A 116 22.37 -15.06 -12.10
CA GLU A 116 23.68 -15.59 -11.69
C GLU A 116 23.78 -15.74 -10.16
N LEU A 117 24.58 -16.71 -9.73
CA LEU A 117 24.86 -16.95 -8.33
C LEU A 117 26.15 -16.27 -7.91
N ARG A 118 26.07 -15.38 -6.92
CA ARG A 118 27.23 -14.71 -6.33
C ARG A 118 27.44 -15.24 -4.92
N TYR A 119 28.69 -15.53 -4.57
CA TYR A 119 29.08 -16.01 -3.23
C TYR A 119 29.90 -14.93 -2.52
N GLN A 120 29.53 -14.63 -1.27
CA GLN A 120 30.28 -13.72 -0.42
C GLN A 120 30.85 -14.50 0.78
N PRO A 121 32.18 -14.56 0.98
CA PRO A 121 32.78 -15.29 2.09
C PRO A 121 32.54 -14.57 3.42
N ILE A 122 32.17 -15.33 4.46
CA ILE A 122 32.09 -14.86 5.84
C ILE A 122 33.40 -15.22 6.54
N VAL A 123 34.15 -14.22 7.01
CA VAL A 123 35.42 -14.43 7.73
C VAL A 123 35.24 -14.13 9.21
N ALA A 124 35.84 -14.96 10.08
CA ALA A 124 35.85 -14.71 11.51
C ALA A 124 36.79 -13.54 11.84
N SER A 125 36.34 -12.61 12.68
CA SER A 125 37.20 -11.57 13.25
C SER A 125 38.14 -12.19 14.28
N ARG A 126 39.44 -11.93 14.14
CA ARG A 126 40.44 -12.38 15.11
C ARG A 126 40.26 -11.54 16.39
N ASN A 127 39.92 -12.20 17.50
CA ASN A 127 39.86 -11.55 18.82
C ASN A 127 41.24 -10.96 19.14
N ARG A 128 41.30 -9.64 19.31
CA ARG A 128 42.54 -8.96 19.72
C ARG A 128 42.65 -9.09 21.23
N LEU A 129 43.36 -10.12 21.68
CA LEU A 129 43.98 -10.11 23.00
C LEU A 129 45.36 -9.50 22.82
N ASP A 130 45.47 -8.21 23.14
CA ASP A 130 46.67 -7.51 23.60
C ASP A 130 46.21 -6.34 24.48
#